data_AF-A0A3E0QLH7-F1
#
_entry.id   AF-A0A3E0QLH7-F1
#
_cell.length_a   1.000
_cell.length_b   1.000
_cell.length_c   1.000
_cell.angle_alpha   90.00
_cell.angle_beta   90.00
_cell.angle_gamma   90.00
#
_symmetry.space_group_name_H-M   'P 1'
#
loop_
_entity.id
_entity.type
_entity.pdbx_description
1 polymer ?
#
loop_
_entity_poly.entity_id
_entity_poly.type
_entity_poly.pdbx_seq_one_letter_code
_entity_poly.pdbx_strand_id
1 'polypeptide(L)' 'MNTGHLLFIGGLGTGEIVLIVLLLIFFFGAKKIPDLARGLGKGIKEFKDAKNGVESADKEKLKDSD' A
#
# COMPACT_ATOMS: atom_id res chain seq x y z
N MET A 1 21.31 31.51 0.98
CA MET A 1 20.93 30.22 1.59
C MET A 1 19.49 30.38 2.04
N ASN A 2 18.55 29.80 1.30
CA ASN A 2 17.13 29.93 1.63
C ASN A 2 16.75 28.77 2.56
N THR A 3 16.60 29.10 3.83
CA THR A 3 16.12 28.25 4.91
C THR A 3 14.65 28.63 5.15
N GLY A 4 13.69 27.70 5.02
CA GLY A 4 12.37 27.87 5.63
C GLY A 4 11.12 27.81 4.74
N HIS A 5 11.02 26.90 3.78
CA HIS A 5 9.73 26.46 3.25
C HIS A 5 9.57 24.98 3.60
N LEU A 6 9.04 24.69 4.77
CA LEU A 6 8.93 23.29 5.22
C LEU A 6 7.57 22.65 4.94
N LEU A 7 6.44 23.37 4.96
CA LEU A 7 5.13 22.70 4.73
C LEU A 7 3.95 23.58 4.24
N PHE A 8 4.07 24.90 4.07
CA PHE A 8 2.85 25.75 4.11
C PHE A 8 2.49 26.64 2.90
N ILE A 9 3.19 26.57 1.76
CA ILE A 9 2.78 27.38 0.58
C ILE A 9 2.90 26.55 -0.71
N GLY A 10 1.85 25.82 -1.07
CA GLY A 10 1.62 25.40 -2.46
C GLY A 10 1.79 23.91 -2.82
N GLY A 11 2.04 23.03 -1.85
CA GLY A 11 2.07 21.58 -2.05
C GLY A 11 3.43 20.97 -1.77
N LEU A 12 3.43 19.72 -1.31
CA LEU A 12 4.64 18.93 -1.07
C LEU A 12 5.40 18.79 -2.39
N GLY A 13 6.48 19.55 -2.54
CA GLY A 13 7.38 19.42 -3.67
C GLY A 13 8.11 18.08 -3.63
N THR A 14 8.54 17.59 -4.80
CA THR A 14 9.28 16.32 -4.91
C THR A 14 10.49 16.26 -3.97
N GLY A 15 11.19 17.37 -3.75
CA GLY A 15 12.33 17.43 -2.82
C GLY A 15 11.95 17.18 -1.35
N GLU A 16 10.82 17.69 -0.90
CA GLU A 16 10.34 17.51 0.48
C GLU A 16 9.87 16.09 0.72
N ILE A 17 9.15 15.50 -0.26
CA ILE A 17 8.73 14.10 -0.22
C ILE A 17 9.96 13.18 -0.09
N VAL A 18 11.01 13.43 -0.89
CA VAL A 18 12.26 12.66 -0.81
C VAL A 18 12.90 12.78 0.58
N LEU A 19 12.88 13.98 1.18
CA LEU A 19 13.47 14.21 2.51
C LEU A 19 12.67 13.48 3.61
N ILE A 20 11.34 13.49 3.53
CA ILE A 20 10.46 12.74 4.45
C ILE A 20 10.70 11.23 4.31
N VAL A 21 10.74 10.71 3.07
CA VAL A 21 10.99 9.29 2.81
C VAL A 21 12.38 8.88 3.30
N LEU A 22 13.38 9.74 3.12
CA LEU A 22 14.74 9.50 3.63
C LEU A 22 14.75 9.43 5.16
N LEU A 23 14.01 10.31 5.84
CA LEU A 23 13.87 10.30 7.29
C LEU A 23 13.18 9.02 7.78
N LEU A 24 12.09 8.61 7.14
CA LEU A 24 11.40 7.35 7.43
C LEU A 24 12.33 6.14 7.23
N ILE A 25 13.13 6.14 6.16
CA ILE A 25 14.13 5.11 5.91
C ILE A 25 15.24 5.13 6.97
N PHE A 26 15.62 6.29 7.49
CA PHE A 26 16.63 6.39 8.56
C PHE A 26 16.12 5.78 9.87
N PHE A 27 14.87 6.08 10.27
CA PHE A 27 14.28 5.56 11.51
C PHE A 27 13.85 4.09 11.41
N PHE A 28 13.19 3.70 10.33
CA PHE A 28 12.66 2.34 10.17
C PHE A 28 13.61 1.40 9.42
N GLY A 29 14.58 1.93 8.68
CA GLY A 29 15.48 1.17 7.82
C GLY A 29 14.88 0.93 6.42
N ALA A 30 15.72 1.04 5.38
CA ALA A 30 15.31 0.86 3.98
C ALA A 30 14.67 -0.52 3.70
N LYS A 31 14.99 -1.53 4.52
CA LYS A 31 14.47 -2.90 4.39
C LYS A 31 13.02 -3.06 4.90
N LYS A 32 12.53 -2.19 5.78
CA LYS A 32 11.17 -2.34 6.34
C LYS A 32 10.07 -1.99 5.36
N ILE A 33 10.28 -0.98 4.50
CA ILE A 33 9.30 -0.60 3.47
C ILE A 33 8.99 -1.76 2.49
N PRO A 34 9.98 -2.43 1.86
CA PRO A 34 9.71 -3.55 0.96
C PRO A 34 9.14 -4.77 1.68
N ASP A 35 9.52 -5.02 2.94
CA ASP A 35 8.96 -6.13 3.71
C ASP A 35 7.49 -5.88 4.08
N LEU A 36 7.14 -4.65 4.47
CA LEU A 36 5.74 -4.24 4.67
C LEU A 36 4.93 -4.34 3.38
N ALA A 37 5.46 -3.85 2.26
CA ALA A 37 4.80 -3.94 0.96
C ALA A 37 4.56 -5.39 0.51
N ARG A 38 5.54 -6.28 0.73
CA ARG A 38 5.40 -7.72 0.46
C ARG A 38 4.35 -8.38 1.36
N GLY A 39 4.32 -8.04 2.65
CA GLY A 39 3.32 -8.54 3.59
C GLY A 39 1.91 -8.10 3.22
N LEU A 40 1.72 -6.80 2.97
CA LEU A 40 0.45 -6.23 2.48
C LEU A 40 0.03 -6.85 1.15
N GLY A 41 0.94 -7.00 0.20
CA GLY A 41 0.65 -7.61 -1.10
C GLY A 41 0.17 -9.06 -1.00
N LYS A 42 0.78 -9.86 -0.12
CA LYS A 42 0.32 -11.22 0.17
C LYS A 42 -1.07 -11.21 0.82
N GLY A 43 -1.29 -10.38 1.83
CA GLY A 43 -2.59 -10.27 2.49
C GLY A 43 -3.71 -9.82 1.55
N ILE A 44 -3.46 -8.83 0.69
CA ILE A 44 -4.43 -8.39 -0.34
C ILE A 44 -4.71 -9.52 -1.34
N LYS A 45 -3.69 -10.29 -1.75
CA LYS A 45 -3.87 -11.42 -2.65
C LYS A 45 -4.73 -12.51 -2.02
N GLU A 46 -4.41 -12.94 -0.81
CA GLU A 46 -5.17 -13.96 -0.07
C GLU A 46 -6.63 -13.50 0.17
N PHE A 47 -6.82 -12.22 0.52
CA PHE A 47 -8.15 -11.64 0.67
C PHE A 47 -8.96 -11.68 -0.64
N LYS A 48 -8.31 -11.35 -1.77
CA LYS A 48 -8.94 -11.39 -3.09
C LYS A 48 -9.29 -12.82 -3.50
N ASP A 49 -8.38 -13.77 -3.27
CA ASP A 49 -8.57 -15.18 -3.62
C ASP A 49 -9.72 -15.79 -2.80
N ALA A 50 -9.79 -15.50 -1.49
CA ALA A 50 -10.89 -15.92 -0.63
C ALA A 50 -12.24 -15.33 -1.08
N LYS A 51 -12.28 -14.03 -1.41
CA LYS A 51 -13.49 -13.38 -1.92
C LYS A 51 -13.98 -14.03 -3.22
N ASN A 52 -13.07 -14.29 -4.16
CA ASN A 52 -13.42 -14.90 -5.44
C ASN A 52 -13.87 -16.35 -5.29
N GLY A 53 -13.24 -17.13 -4.41
CA GLY A 53 -13.64 -18.51 -4.11
C GLY A 53 -15.06 -18.61 -3.55
N VAL A 54 -15.44 -17.68 -2.68
CA VAL A 54 -16.82 -17.57 -2.17
C VAL A 54 -17.80 -17.21 -3.31
N GLU A 55 -17.45 -16.24 -4.15
CA GLU A 55 -18.32 -15.81 -5.26
C GLU A 55 -18.50 -16.92 -6.32
N SER A 56 -17.46 -17.73 -6.56
CA SER A 56 -17.53 -18.90 -7.45
C SER A 56 -18.39 -20.02 -6.88
N ALA A 57 -18.29 -20.29 -5.57
CA ALA A 57 -19.11 -21.31 -4.90
C ALA A 57 -20.61 -20.95 -4.89
N ASP A 58 -20.96 -19.67 -4.71
CA ASP A 58 -22.35 -19.19 -4.80
C ASP A 58 -22.90 -19.27 -6.23
N LYS A 59 -22.09 -18.95 -7.25
CA LYS A 59 -22.51 -19.03 -8.66
C LYS A 59 -22.68 -20.47 -9.16
N GLU A 60 -21.94 -21.42 -8.61
CA GLU A 60 -22.07 -22.85 -8.96
C GLU A 60 -23.33 -23.46 -8.33
N LYS A 61 -23.67 -23.10 -7.09
CA LYS A 61 -24.91 -23.56 -6.43
C LYS A 61 -26.19 -23.04 -7.08
N LEU A 62 -26.17 -21.84 -7.67
CA LEU A 62 -27.32 -21.26 -8.36
C LEU A 62 -27.58 -21.87 -9.75
N LYS A 63 -26.60 -22.57 -10.35
CA LYS A 63 -26.70 -23.15 -11.69
C LYS A 63 -27.18 -24.60 -11.73
N ASP A 64 -27.22 -25.28 -10.58
CA ASP A 64 -27.62 -26.68 -10.44
C ASP A 64 -29.10 -26.84 -10.02
N SER A 65 -29.83 -25.72 -9.90
CA SER A 65 -31.24 -25.68 -9.46
C SER A 65 -32.25 -25.36 -10.57
N ASP A 66 -31.81 -25.24 -11.82
CA ASP A 66 -32.64 -25.04 -13.03
C ASP A 66 -32.58 -26.25 -13.98
#